data_AF-A0A838FJF0-F1
#
_entry.id   AF-A0A838FJF0-F1
#
_cell.length_a   1.000
_cell.length_b   1.000
_cell.length_c   1.000
_cell.angle_alpha   90.00
_cell.angle_beta   90.00
_cell.angle_gamma   90.00
#
_symmetry.space_group_name_H-M   'P 1'
#
loop_
_entity.id
_entity.type
_entity.pdbx_description
1 polymer ?
#
loop_
_entity_poly.entity_id
_entity_poly.type
_entity_poly.pdbx_seq_one_letter_code
_entity_poly.pdbx_strand_id
1 'polypeptide(L)'
;MFETLSDRLNETFGKLNRKSRLTEADVDVAMREVRRALLEADVNFKVVKDFVAAVRERSVGQDVLRSLTPAQTVIGIVNEELIQILGEEQVPLSNPAKPPQILLMVGLNGAGKTTHSGKLAVHLRKQGRNPLL
;
A
#
# COMPACT_ATOMS: atom_id res chain seq x y z
N MET A 1 0.39 3.34 12.44
CA MET A 1 1.15 2.20 11.89
C MET A 1 2.11 2.64 10.79
N PHE A 2 1.75 3.57 9.89
CA PHE A 2 2.62 4.00 8.79
C PHE A 2 3.23 5.41 8.92
N GLU A 3 3.25 6.01 10.11
CA GLU A 3 3.68 7.42 10.28
C GLU A 3 5.09 7.67 9.72
N THR A 4 6.07 6.84 10.09
CA THR A 4 7.45 6.97 9.60
C THR A 4 7.57 6.80 8.08
N LEU A 5 6.76 5.92 7.48
CA LEU A 5 6.72 5.75 6.03
C LEU A 5 6.09 6.96 5.35
N SER A 6 4.94 7.42 5.87
CA SER A 6 4.22 8.59 5.38
C SER A 6 5.09 9.85 5.42
N ASP A 7 5.81 10.08 6.51
CA ASP A 7 6.68 11.25 6.65
C ASP A 7 7.80 11.25 5.62
N ARG A 8 8.43 10.09 5.38
CA ARG A 8 9.50 9.96 4.38
C ARG A 8 9.00 10.14 2.96
N LEU A 9 7.87 9.53 2.63
CA LEU A 9 7.26 9.69 1.31
C LEU A 9 6.87 11.16 1.07
N ASN A 10 6.29 11.83 2.06
CA ASN A 10 5.94 13.25 1.98
C ASN A 10 7.18 14.13 1.78
N GLU A 11 8.29 13.84 2.47
CA GLU A 11 9.55 14.57 2.27
C GLU A 11 10.08 14.40 0.85
N THR A 12 10.14 13.17 0.35
CA THR A 12 10.60 12.86 -1.01
C THR A 12 9.71 13.52 -2.07
N PHE A 13 8.39 13.44 -1.93
CA PHE A 13 7.46 14.08 -2.86
C PHE A 13 7.48 15.61 -2.77
N GLY A 14 7.71 16.16 -1.58
CA GLY A 14 7.92 17.59 -1.38
C GLY A 14 9.12 18.13 -2.15
N LYS A 15 10.20 17.35 -2.29
CA LYS A 15 11.36 17.70 -3.11
C LYS A 15 11.04 17.70 -4.61
N LEU A 16 10.25 16.72 -5.07
CA LEU A 16 9.82 16.63 -6.47
C LEU A 16 8.88 17.77 -6.88
N ASN A 17 7.90 18.12 -6.02
CA ASN A 17 6.93 19.19 -6.29
C ASN A 17 7.55 20.59 -6.42
N ARG A 18 8.76 20.81 -5.89
CA ARG A 18 9.46 22.11 -6.00
C ARG A 18 10.09 22.34 -7.37
N LYS A 19 10.16 21.32 -8.23
CA LYS A 19 10.75 21.42 -9.57
C LYS A 19 9.67 21.60 -10.63
N SER A 20 9.87 22.57 -11.52
CA SER A 20 8.96 22.84 -12.65
C SER A 20 9.09 21.82 -13.77
N ARG A 21 10.25 21.17 -13.91
CA ARG A 21 10.50 20.05 -14.83
C ARG A 21 11.29 18.99 -14.10
N LEU A 22 10.92 17.73 -14.29
CA LEU A 22 11.65 16.59 -13.77
C LEU A 22 12.60 16.06 -14.82
N THR A 23 13.78 15.64 -14.38
CA THR A 23 14.72 14.84 -15.16
C THR A 23 14.67 13.38 -14.70
N GLU A 24 15.17 12.47 -15.52
CA GLU A 24 15.32 11.06 -15.12
C GLU A 24 16.17 10.92 -13.84
N ALA A 25 17.22 11.74 -13.70
CA ALA A 25 18.05 11.76 -12.50
C ALA A 25 17.27 12.15 -11.23
N ASP A 26 16.27 13.04 -11.36
CA ASP A 26 15.42 13.43 -10.22
C ASP A 26 14.52 12.29 -9.76
N VAL A 27 13.96 11.55 -10.72
CA VAL A 27 13.17 10.33 -10.45
C VAL A 27 14.05 9.29 -9.77
N ASP A 28 15.27 9.07 -10.25
CA ASP A 28 16.20 8.10 -9.66
C ASP A 28 16.58 8.42 -8.22
N VAL A 29 16.80 9.71 -7.91
CA VAL A 29 17.07 10.15 -6.54
C VAL A 29 15.85 9.92 -5.65
N ALA A 30 14.66 10.28 -6.11
CA ALA A 30 13.43 10.06 -5.36
C ALA A 30 13.17 8.57 -5.11
N MET A 31 13.33 7.73 -6.14
CA MET A 31 13.15 6.28 -6.04
C MET A 31 14.14 5.63 -5.06
N ARG A 32 15.35 6.17 -4.94
CA ARG A 32 16.32 5.73 -3.94
C ARG A 32 15.85 6.03 -2.51
N GLU A 33 15.26 7.20 -2.28
CA GLU A 33 14.68 7.56 -0.97
C GLU A 33 13.47 6.68 -0.64
N VAL A 34 12.54 6.49 -1.59
CA VAL A 34 11.37 5.61 -1.44
C VAL A 34 11.79 4.18 -1.13
N ARG A 35 12.79 3.63 -1.85
CA ARG A 35 13.35 2.31 -1.58
C ARG A 35 13.82 2.17 -0.14
N ARG A 36 14.55 3.17 0.36
CA ARG A 36 15.06 3.17 1.72
C ARG A 36 13.92 3.23 2.74
N ALA A 37 12.92 4.07 2.50
CA ALA A 37 11.74 4.18 3.37
C ALA A 37 10.96 2.86 3.47
N LEU A 38 10.77 2.16 2.36
CA LEU A 38 10.07 0.86 2.34
C LEU A 38 10.86 -0.25 3.06
N LEU A 39 12.18 -0.31 2.86
CA LEU A 39 13.02 -1.30 3.55
C LEU A 39 13.06 -1.08 5.07
N GLU A 40 13.08 0.18 5.52
CA GLU A 40 13.02 0.51 6.94
C GLU A 40 11.64 0.29 7.56
N ALA A 41 10.59 0.16 6.73
CA ALA A 41 9.24 -0.19 7.16
C ALA A 41 8.98 -1.71 7.15
N ASP A 42 10.04 -2.52 7.21
CA ASP A 42 10.00 -3.99 7.21
C ASP A 42 9.31 -4.61 5.96
N VAL A 43 9.31 -3.90 4.83
CA VAL A 43 8.80 -4.45 3.55
C VAL A 43 9.83 -5.40 2.95
N ASN A 44 9.36 -6.54 2.44
CA ASN A 44 10.23 -7.55 1.82
C ASN A 44 11.05 -6.96 0.66
N PHE A 45 12.36 -7.21 0.66
CA PHE A 45 13.29 -6.70 -0.34
C PHE A 45 12.85 -6.97 -1.79
N LYS A 46 12.30 -8.15 -2.09
CA LYS A 46 11.84 -8.51 -3.44
C LYS A 46 10.70 -7.59 -3.88
N VAL A 47 9.72 -7.39 -3.00
CA VAL A 47 8.57 -6.48 -3.23
C VAL A 47 9.07 -5.06 -3.46
N VAL A 48 10.00 -4.57 -2.64
CA VAL A 48 10.57 -3.23 -2.83
C VAL A 48 11.33 -3.10 -4.14
N LYS A 49 12.11 -4.11 -4.53
CA LYS A 49 12.86 -4.10 -5.79
C LYS A 49 11.92 -4.02 -6.99
N ASP A 50 10.89 -4.85 -7.00
CA ASP A 50 9.93 -4.94 -8.10
C ASP A 50 9.10 -3.64 -8.18
N PHE A 51 8.64 -3.13 -7.03
CA PHE A 51 7.95 -1.84 -6.90
C PHE A 51 8.76 -0.68 -7.49
N VAL A 52 10.03 -0.54 -7.09
CA VAL A 52 10.88 0.56 -7.55
C VAL A 52 11.15 0.46 -9.05
N ALA A 53 11.33 -0.75 -9.58
CA ALA A 53 11.51 -0.96 -11.01
C ALA A 53 10.29 -0.55 -11.81
N ALA A 54 9.10 -0.98 -11.39
CA ALA A 54 7.82 -0.64 -12.04
C ALA A 54 7.55 0.88 -12.02
N VAL A 55 7.72 1.52 -10.86
CA VAL A 55 7.54 2.98 -10.75
C VAL A 55 8.54 3.72 -11.63
N ARG A 56 9.81 3.31 -11.66
CA ARG A 56 10.86 3.95 -12.48
C ARG A 56 10.53 3.84 -13.96
N GLU A 57 10.21 2.65 -14.44
CA GLU A 57 9.86 2.41 -15.86
C GLU A 57 8.71 3.32 -16.30
N ARG A 58 7.66 3.40 -15.48
CA ARG A 58 6.49 4.24 -15.75
C ARG A 58 6.78 5.75 -15.63
N SER A 59 7.69 6.15 -14.75
CA SER A 59 8.00 7.57 -14.47
C SER A 59 8.98 8.19 -15.46
N VAL A 60 9.81 7.39 -16.12
CA VAL A 60 10.81 7.85 -17.12
C VAL A 60 10.21 7.96 -18.53
N GLY A 61 8.97 7.50 -18.73
CA GLY A 61 8.25 7.65 -20.00
C GLY A 61 8.15 9.11 -20.45
N GLN A 62 8.24 9.33 -21.78
CA GLN A 62 8.20 10.69 -22.34
C GLN A 62 6.93 11.46 -21.98
N ASP A 63 5.82 10.76 -21.73
CA ASP A 63 4.53 11.37 -21.37
C ASP A 63 4.55 11.97 -19.96
N VAL A 64 5.31 11.40 -19.04
CA VAL A 64 5.46 11.92 -17.66
C VAL A 64 6.38 13.13 -17.65
N LEU A 65 7.53 13.03 -18.33
CA LEU A 65 8.53 14.11 -18.37
C LEU A 65 8.06 15.36 -19.15
N ARG A 66 7.07 15.20 -20.04
CA ARG A 66 6.42 16.29 -20.79
C ARG A 66 5.12 16.79 -20.17
N SER A 67 4.66 16.17 -19.09
CA SER A 67 3.45 16.59 -18.36
C SER A 67 3.60 18.01 -17.81
N LEU A 68 2.48 18.73 -17.71
CA LEU A 68 2.40 20.02 -17.03
C LEU A 68 2.58 19.90 -15.51
N THR A 69 2.32 18.72 -14.94
CA THR A 69 2.41 18.43 -13.51
C THR A 69 3.21 17.14 -13.25
N PRO A 70 4.48 17.08 -13.67
CA PRO A 70 5.26 15.83 -13.71
C PRO A 70 5.44 15.20 -12.32
N ALA A 71 5.57 16.01 -11.27
CA ALA A 71 5.65 15.51 -9.89
C ALA A 71 4.35 14.85 -9.42
N GLN A 72 3.18 15.39 -9.77
CA GLN A 72 1.90 14.78 -9.44
C GLN A 72 1.68 13.48 -10.22
N THR A 73 2.13 13.42 -11.47
CA THR A 73 2.08 12.18 -12.27
C THR A 73 2.92 11.08 -11.63
N VAL A 74 4.14 11.38 -11.16
CA VAL A 74 4.98 10.40 -10.43
C VAL A 74 4.33 9.95 -9.13
N ILE A 75 3.72 10.86 -8.36
CA ILE A 75 2.98 10.52 -7.14
C ILE A 75 1.80 9.59 -7.46
N GLY A 76 1.08 9.85 -8.55
CA GLY A 76 -0.01 8.99 -9.03
C GLY A 76 0.48 7.58 -9.35
N ILE A 77 1.58 7.45 -10.11
CA ILE A 77 2.20 6.16 -10.43
C ILE A 77 2.57 5.39 -9.15
N VAL A 78 3.18 6.07 -8.17
CA VAL A 78 3.52 5.46 -6.88
C VAL A 78 2.27 4.99 -6.15
N ASN A 79 1.21 5.80 -6.12
CA ASN A 79 -0.04 5.44 -5.44
C ASN A 79 -0.70 4.21 -6.09
N GLU A 80 -0.77 4.17 -7.41
CA GLU A 80 -1.31 3.04 -8.16
C GLU A 80 -0.52 1.76 -7.87
N GLU A 81 0.81 1.83 -7.88
CA GLU A 81 1.66 0.67 -7.58
C GLU A 81 1.50 0.19 -6.13
N LEU A 82 1.30 1.12 -5.18
CA LEU A 82 1.00 0.76 -3.78
C LEU A 82 -0.36 0.04 -3.67
N ILE A 83 -1.37 0.48 -4.42
CA ILE A 83 -2.68 -0.17 -4.47
C ILE A 83 -2.55 -1.59 -5.03
N GLN A 84 -1.79 -1.76 -6.13
CA GLN A 84 -1.57 -3.08 -6.73
C GLN A 84 -0.91 -4.06 -5.75
N ILE A 85 0.06 -3.62 -4.96
CA ILE A 85 0.73 -4.47 -3.97
C ILE A 85 -0.17 -4.80 -2.77
N LEU A 86 -0.95 -3.83 -2.29
CA LEU A 86 -1.78 -3.99 -1.09
C LEU A 86 -3.11 -4.71 -1.38
N GLY A 87 -3.55 -4.73 -2.63
CA GLY A 87 -4.78 -5.36 -3.10
C GLY A 87 -5.73 -4.33 -3.73
N GLU A 88 -6.23 -4.66 -4.91
CA GLU A 88 -7.04 -3.77 -5.73
C GLU A 88 -8.52 -3.74 -5.31
N GLU A 89 -9.04 -4.85 -4.78
CA GLU A 89 -10.46 -5.02 -4.50
C GLU A 89 -10.77 -5.32 -3.03
N GLN A 90 -11.85 -4.71 -2.54
CA GLN A 90 -12.41 -5.04 -1.25
C GLN A 90 -13.22 -6.33 -1.36
N VAL A 91 -12.75 -7.40 -0.72
CA VAL A 91 -13.45 -8.68 -0.66
C VAL A 91 -14.24 -8.80 0.65
N PRO A 92 -15.58 -8.67 0.65
CA PRO A 92 -16.37 -8.87 1.86
C PRO A 92 -16.39 -10.34 2.27
N LEU A 93 -16.68 -10.60 3.55
CA LEU A 93 -16.93 -11.96 4.01
C LEU A 93 -18.16 -12.53 3.30
N SER A 94 -18.01 -13.74 2.75
CA SER A 94 -19.11 -14.44 2.10
C SER A 94 -20.23 -14.74 3.12
N ASN A 95 -21.49 -14.66 2.66
CA ASN A 95 -22.62 -15.11 3.45
C ASN A 95 -23.14 -16.42 2.82
N PRO A 96 -22.86 -17.59 3.42
CA PRO A 96 -23.22 -18.85 2.81
C PRO A 96 -24.74 -19.03 2.76
N ALA A 97 -25.23 -19.64 1.67
CA ALA A 97 -26.66 -19.90 1.46
C ALA A 97 -27.28 -20.83 2.53
N LYS A 98 -26.46 -21.67 3.17
CA LYS A 98 -26.87 -22.55 4.28
C LYS A 98 -25.98 -22.29 5.50
N PRO A 99 -26.53 -21.86 6.65
CA PRO A 99 -25.78 -21.75 7.89
C PRO A 99 -25.47 -23.15 8.48
N PRO A 100 -24.43 -23.29 9.33
CA PRO A 100 -23.52 -22.24 9.83
C PRO A 100 -22.31 -21.97 8.92
N GLN A 101 -21.79 -20.74 8.94
CA GLN A 101 -20.47 -20.41 8.40
C GLN A 101 -19.40 -20.68 9.47
N ILE A 102 -18.44 -21.56 9.19
CA ILE A 102 -17.33 -21.85 10.10
C ILE A 102 -16.10 -21.07 9.64
N LEU A 103 -15.53 -20.23 10.51
CA LEU A 103 -14.35 -19.42 10.24
C LEU A 103 -13.20 -19.86 11.16
N LEU A 104 -12.09 -20.30 10.57
CA LEU A 104 -10.88 -20.68 11.31
C LEU A 104 -9.88 -19.52 11.33
N MET A 105 -9.49 -19.09 12.52
CA MET A 105 -8.50 -18.02 12.71
C MET A 105 -7.11 -18.64 12.94
N VAL A 106 -6.21 -18.49 11.97
CA VAL A 106 -4.83 -19.03 12.02
C VAL A 106 -3.78 -17.91 11.94
N GLY A 107 -2.56 -18.19 12.39
CA GLY A 107 -1.47 -17.21 12.44
C GLY A 107 -0.51 -17.43 13.61
N LEU A 108 0.61 -16.68 13.61
CA LEU A 108 1.67 -16.80 14.61
C LEU A 108 1.21 -16.46 16.04
N ASN A 109 1.96 -16.90 17.05
CA ASN A 109 1.71 -16.49 18.43
C ASN A 109 1.87 -14.97 18.56
N GLY A 110 1.02 -14.31 19.35
CA GLY A 110 1.03 -12.86 19.47
C GLY A 110 0.45 -12.09 18.28
N ALA A 111 0.06 -12.74 17.17
CA ALA A 111 -0.54 -12.07 16.00
C ALA A 111 -1.97 -11.51 16.24
N GLY A 112 -2.46 -11.57 17.48
CA GLY A 112 -3.76 -11.01 17.85
C GLY A 112 -4.97 -11.84 17.45
N LYS A 113 -4.82 -13.12 17.09
CA LYS A 113 -5.92 -14.01 16.63
C LYS A 113 -7.14 -13.95 17.54
N THR A 114 -6.99 -14.22 18.83
CA THR A 114 -8.10 -14.23 19.82
C THR A 114 -8.78 -12.87 19.92
N THR A 115 -7.99 -11.79 19.96
CA THR A 115 -8.52 -10.41 19.97
C THR A 115 -9.26 -10.09 18.68
N HIS A 116 -8.75 -10.55 17.53
CA HIS A 116 -9.36 -10.34 16.23
C HIS A 116 -10.66 -11.13 16.09
N SER A 117 -10.74 -12.36 16.60
CA SER A 117 -11.99 -13.14 16.66
C SER A 117 -13.08 -12.40 17.43
N GLY A 118 -12.75 -11.83 18.59
CA GLY A 118 -13.68 -11.03 19.38
C GLY A 118 -14.17 -9.77 18.65
N LYS A 119 -13.24 -9.02 18.04
CA LYS A 119 -13.56 -7.84 17.23
C LYS A 119 -14.43 -8.19 16.02
N LEU A 120 -14.12 -9.30 15.35
CA LEU A 120 -14.87 -9.80 14.21
C LEU A 120 -16.29 -10.18 14.64
N ALA A 121 -16.47 -10.90 15.74
CA ALA A 121 -17.80 -11.23 16.25
C ALA A 121 -18.63 -9.97 16.55
N VAL A 122 -18.06 -8.96 17.20
CA VAL A 122 -18.75 -7.68 17.43
C VAL A 122 -19.12 -6.99 16.11
N HIS A 123 -18.21 -6.99 15.14
CA HIS A 123 -18.45 -6.42 13.81
C HIS A 123 -19.58 -7.14 13.06
N LEU A 124 -19.57 -8.48 13.03
CA LEU A 124 -20.61 -9.28 12.39
C LEU A 124 -21.97 -9.14 13.10
N ARG A 125 -21.99 -9.00 14.43
CA ARG A 125 -23.22 -8.73 15.19
C ARG A 125 -23.83 -7.38 14.82
N LYS A 126 -23.00 -6.35 14.61
CA LYS A 126 -23.47 -5.03 14.12
C LYS A 126 -24.05 -5.10 12.70
N GLN A 127 -23.64 -6.09 11.91
CA GLN A 127 -24.20 -6.37 10.58
C GLN A 127 -25.45 -7.28 10.63
N GLY A 128 -25.99 -7.57 11.82
CA GLY A 128 -27.20 -8.39 12.00
C GLY A 128 -26.95 -9.91 11.95
N ARG A 129 -25.69 -10.36 12.01
CA ARG A 129 -25.36 -11.80 12.07
C ARG A 129 -25.33 -12.28 13.52
N ASN A 130 -25.43 -13.60 13.72
CA ASN A 130 -25.39 -14.27 15.03
C ASN A 130 -24.11 -15.10 15.19
N PRO A 131 -22.94 -14.47 15.46
CA PRO A 131 -21.68 -15.19 15.62
C PRO A 131 -21.63 -15.97 16.95
N LEU A 132 -20.97 -17.13 16.91
CA LEU A 132 -20.59 -17.93 18.07
C LEU A 132 -19.06 -18.00 18.11
N LEU A 133 -18.45 -17.83 19.29
CA LEU A 133 -17.01 -17.91 19.52
C LEU A 133 -16.67 -19.07 20.46
#